data_AF-A0A7V9BHP9-F1
#
_entry.id   AF-A0A7V9BHP9-F1
#
_cell.length_a   1.000
_cell.length_b   1.000
_cell.length_c   1.000
_cell.angle_alpha   90.00
_cell.angle_beta   90.00
_cell.angle_gamma   90.00
#
_symmetry.space_group_name_H-M   'P 1'
#
loop_
_entity.id
_entity.type
_entity.pdbx_description
1 polymer ?
#
loop_
_entity_poly.entity_id
_entity_poly.type
_entity_poly.pdbx_seq_one_letter_code
_entity_poly.pdbx_strand_id
1 'polypeptide(L)'
;MTSISIPALQNVATRLRIDSILSTTASASGHPTTCMSAAEIVATLFFSEMRFDPQDPRNPYSDRFVLSKGHAAPILYAAWAEA
;
A
#
# COMPACT_ATOMS: atom_id res chain seq x y z
N MET A 1 -14.21 -11.67 -11.47
CA MET A 1 -13.56 -10.49 -10.88
C MET A 1 -13.90 -9.30 -11.74
N THR A 2 -14.65 -8.34 -11.21
CA THR A 2 -14.81 -7.03 -11.86
C THR A 2 -13.45 -6.35 -11.82
N SER A 3 -12.84 -6.12 -12.99
CA SER A 3 -11.58 -5.41 -13.09
C SER A 3 -11.74 -4.01 -12.50
N ILE A 4 -10.98 -3.70 -11.46
CA ILE A 4 -10.86 -2.34 -10.96
C ILE A 4 -10.33 -1.45 -12.10
N SER A 5 -10.89 -0.25 -12.24
CA SER A 5 -10.49 0.66 -13.31
C SER A 5 -9.13 1.32 -13.00
N ILE A 6 -8.37 1.66 -14.04
CA ILE A 6 -7.10 2.39 -13.88
C ILE A 6 -7.26 3.68 -13.05
N PRO A 7 -8.31 4.52 -13.27
CA PRO A 7 -8.54 5.68 -12.42
C PRO A 7 -8.77 5.35 -10.94
N ALA A 8 -9.41 4.23 -10.63
CA ALA A 8 -9.59 3.80 -9.24
C ALA A 8 -8.24 3.44 -8.58
N LEU A 9 -7.34 2.75 -9.30
CA LEU A 9 -5.99 2.47 -8.79
C LEU A 9 -5.15 3.74 -8.61
N GLN A 10 -5.28 4.72 -9.51
CA GLN A 10 -4.62 6.02 -9.37
C GLN A 10 -5.11 6.77 -8.12
N ASN A 11 -6.40 6.69 -7.80
CA ASN A 11 -6.98 7.26 -6.59
C ASN A 11 -6.45 6.56 -5.33
N VAL A 12 -6.39 5.22 -5.33
CA VAL A 12 -5.77 4.45 -4.23
C VAL A 12 -4.31 4.87 -4.06
N ALA A 13 -3.51 4.88 -5.13
CA ALA A 13 -2.11 5.32 -5.07
C ALA A 13 -1.97 6.74 -4.49
N THR A 14 -2.90 7.64 -4.82
CA THR A 14 -2.93 9.00 -4.25
C THR A 14 -3.23 8.98 -2.75
N ARG A 15 -4.19 8.18 -2.28
CA ARG A 15 -4.46 8.01 -0.84
C ARG A 15 -3.25 7.44 -0.10
N LEU A 16 -2.59 6.42 -0.65
CA LEU A 16 -1.37 5.85 -0.09
C LEU A 16 -0.24 6.90 0.06
N ARG A 17 -0.10 7.84 -0.88
CA ARG A 17 0.84 8.96 -0.77
C ARG A 17 0.46 9.90 0.37
N ILE A 18 -0.81 10.29 0.45
CA ILE A 18 -1.33 11.19 1.48
C ILE A 18 -1.05 10.59 2.86
N ASP A 19 -1.40 9.33 3.09
CA ASP A 19 -1.20 8.68 4.39
C ASP A 19 0.28 8.49 4.75
N SER A 20 1.13 8.22 3.75
CA SER A 20 2.58 8.18 3.95
C SER A 20 3.14 9.54 4.37
N ILE A 21 2.64 10.65 3.79
CA ILE A 21 3.03 12.00 4.18
C ILE A 21 2.51 12.33 5.58
N LEU A 22 1.23 12.08 5.85
CA LEU A 22 0.60 12.38 7.13
C LEU A 22 1.28 11.63 8.28
N SER A 23 1.50 10.33 8.14
CA SER A 23 2.13 9.51 9.18
C SER A 23 3.58 9.91 9.47
N THR A 24 4.38 10.12 8.43
CA THR A 24 5.79 10.54 8.60
C THR A 24 5.90 11.96 9.17
N THR A 25 5.05 12.89 8.70
CA THR A 25 4.96 14.25 9.25
C THR A 25 4.57 14.23 10.73
N ALA A 26 3.54 13.48 11.10
CA ALA A 26 3.09 13.35 12.49
C ALA A 26 4.18 12.77 13.41
N SER A 27 4.99 11.86 12.89
CA SER A 27 6.13 11.30 13.64
C SER A 27 7.38 12.17 13.64
N ALA A 28 7.40 13.27 12.87
CA ALA A 28 8.57 14.10 12.58
C ALA A 28 9.80 13.31 12.06
N SER A 29 9.57 12.14 11.43
CA SER A 29 10.60 11.24 10.94
C SER A 29 10.05 10.30 9.84
N GLY A 30 10.95 9.65 9.09
CA GLY A 30 10.59 8.64 8.10
C GLY A 30 10.92 9.03 6.65
N HIS A 31 10.41 8.24 5.70
CA HIS A 31 10.82 8.30 4.29
C HIS A 31 9.63 8.44 3.32
N PRO A 32 8.92 9.59 3.33
CA PRO A 32 7.74 9.79 2.48
C PRO A 32 8.07 9.74 0.98
N THR A 33 9.23 10.23 0.55
CA THR A 33 9.66 10.17 -0.85
C THR A 33 9.90 8.75 -1.34
N THR A 34 10.46 7.89 -0.47
CA THR A 34 10.58 6.46 -0.74
C THR A 34 9.21 5.81 -0.91
N CYS A 35 8.20 6.22 -0.14
CA CYS A 35 6.82 5.73 -0.25
C CYS A 35 6.19 6.18 -1.58
N MET A 36 6.33 7.47 -1.94
CA MET A 36 5.73 8.04 -3.15
C MET A 36 6.16 7.35 -4.45
N SER A 37 7.41 6.88 -4.53
CA SER A 37 7.92 6.14 -5.70
C SER A 37 7.35 4.72 -5.83
N ALA A 38 6.72 4.18 -4.79
CA ALA A 38 6.12 2.84 -4.78
C ALA A 38 4.58 2.84 -4.84
N ALA A 39 3.94 4.02 -4.85
CA ALA A 39 2.49 4.16 -4.72
C ALA A 39 1.67 3.35 -5.73
N GLU A 40 1.97 3.48 -7.03
CA GLU A 40 1.27 2.73 -8.07
C GLU A 40 1.52 1.22 -7.98
N ILE A 41 2.74 0.82 -7.62
CA ILE A 41 3.10 -0.60 -7.48
C ILE A 41 2.30 -1.23 -6.34
N VAL A 42 2.28 -0.57 -5.17
CA VAL A 42 1.55 -1.08 -4.00
C VAL A 42 0.04 -1.06 -4.27
N ALA A 43 -0.50 0.00 -4.85
CA ALA A 43 -1.93 0.07 -5.21
C ALA A 43 -2.33 -1.06 -6.17
N THR A 44 -1.52 -1.30 -7.21
CA THR A 44 -1.81 -2.36 -8.20
C THR A 44 -1.73 -3.75 -7.56
N LEU A 45 -0.70 -4.01 -6.75
CA LEU A 45 -0.53 -5.31 -6.10
C LEU A 45 -1.65 -5.58 -5.08
N PHE A 46 -1.93 -4.65 -4.17
CA PHE A 46 -2.89 -4.88 -3.08
C PHE A 46 -4.35 -4.84 -3.54
N PHE A 47 -4.68 -4.10 -4.60
CA PHE A 47 -6.07 -3.83 -4.97
C PHE A 47 -6.45 -4.35 -6.37
N SER A 48 -5.56 -5.07 -7.05
CA SER A 48 -5.86 -5.73 -8.33
C SER A 48 -5.26 -7.13 -8.42
N GLU A 49 -3.97 -7.28 -8.19
CA GLU A 49 -3.25 -8.51 -8.57
C GLU A 49 -3.18 -9.57 -7.47
N MET A 50 -2.87 -9.18 -6.22
CA MET A 50 -2.72 -10.12 -5.12
C MET A 50 -4.08 -10.59 -4.60
N ARG A 51 -4.11 -11.85 -4.18
CA ARG A 51 -5.25 -12.43 -3.47
C ARG A 51 -4.84 -12.70 -2.03
N PHE A 52 -5.44 -11.98 -1.10
CA PHE A 52 -5.19 -12.16 0.32
C PHE A 52 -6.46 -11.87 1.11
N ASP A 53 -6.47 -12.28 2.38
CA ASP A 53 -7.53 -11.97 3.33
C ASP A 53 -7.10 -10.77 4.21
N PRO A 54 -7.73 -9.59 4.06
CA PRO A 54 -7.44 -8.44 4.91
C PRO A 54 -7.73 -8.69 6.41
N GLN A 55 -8.67 -9.60 6.72
CA GLN A 55 -9.07 -9.92 8.09
C GLN A 55 -8.17 -11.01 8.72
N ASP A 56 -7.46 -11.78 7.90
CA ASP A 56 -6.42 -12.72 8.33
C ASP A 56 -5.11 -12.52 7.54
N PRO A 57 -4.29 -11.52 7.95
CA PRO A 57 -3.00 -11.24 7.30
C PRO A 57 -2.00 -12.40 7.30
N ARG A 58 -2.22 -13.43 8.13
CA ARG A 58 -1.35 -14.62 8.22
C ARG A 58 -1.93 -15.85 7.57
N ASN A 59 -3.05 -15.72 6.85
CA ASN A 59 -3.67 -16.82 6.14
C ASN A 59 -2.65 -17.52 5.23
N PRO A 60 -2.42 -18.84 5.37
CA PRO A 60 -1.42 -19.57 4.61
C PRO A 60 -1.73 -19.70 3.12
N TYR A 61 -2.94 -19.31 2.69
CA TYR A 61 -3.35 -19.33 1.29
C TYR A 61 -3.24 -17.95 0.60
N SER A 62 -3.02 -16.86 1.35
CA SER A 62 -2.82 -15.52 0.78
C SER A 62 -1.54 -15.42 -0.05
N ASP A 63 -1.51 -14.61 -1.09
CA ASP A 63 -0.26 -14.20 -1.74
C ASP A 63 0.62 -13.42 -0.74
N ARG A 64 1.95 -13.48 -0.92
CA ARG A 64 2.93 -12.91 0.03
C ARG A 64 3.56 -11.66 -0.55
N PHE A 65 3.47 -10.56 0.19
CA PHE A 65 4.16 -9.31 -0.12
C PHE A 65 5.32 -9.09 0.86
N VAL A 66 6.53 -8.87 0.33
CA VAL A 66 7.71 -8.53 1.13
C VAL A 66 8.25 -7.18 0.69
N LEU A 67 8.12 -6.17 1.55
CA LEU A 67 8.68 -4.84 1.31
C LEU A 67 10.17 -4.80 1.67
N SER A 68 11.02 -5.29 0.76
CA SER A 68 12.47 -5.33 0.98
C SER A 68 13.10 -3.94 1.20
N LYS A 69 12.60 -2.91 0.51
CA LYS A 69 12.90 -1.49 0.81
C LYS A 69 12.16 -1.02 2.07
N GLY A 70 12.43 -1.65 3.21
CA GLY A 70 11.64 -1.56 4.44
C GLY A 70 11.49 -0.16 5.03
N HIS A 71 12.36 0.79 4.66
CA HIS A 71 12.21 2.19 5.05
C HIS A 71 10.97 2.87 4.41
N ALA A 72 10.34 2.24 3.40
CA ALA A 72 9.03 2.62 2.88
C ALA A 72 7.85 2.04 3.70
N ALA A 73 8.09 1.54 4.92
CA ALA A 73 7.05 0.96 5.78
C ALA A 73 5.73 1.76 5.86
N PRO A 74 5.72 3.11 5.90
CA PRO A 74 4.47 3.87 5.93
C PRO A 74 3.49 3.54 4.79
N ILE A 75 3.98 3.24 3.58
CA ILE A 75 3.10 2.87 2.46
C ILE A 75 2.48 1.47 2.63
N LEU A 76 3.19 0.55 3.28
CA LEU A 76 2.65 -0.76 3.60
C LEU A 76 1.56 -0.63 4.67
N TYR A 77 1.77 0.22 5.66
CA TYR A 77 0.74 0.50 6.68
C TYR A 77 -0.50 1.14 6.06
N ALA A 78 -0.32 2.11 5.15
CA ALA A 78 -1.41 2.73 4.41
C ALA A 78 -2.19 1.69 3.57
N ALA A 79 -1.50 0.78 2.89
CA ALA A 79 -2.16 -0.27 2.10
C ALA A 79 -3.02 -1.21 2.94
N TRP A 80 -2.55 -1.59 4.13
CA TRP A 80 -3.35 -2.38 5.09
C TRP A 80 -4.51 -1.61 5.71
N ALA A 81 -4.39 -0.29 5.85
CA ALA A 81 -5.48 0.54 6.36
C ALA A 81 -6.60 0.77 5.32
N GLU A 82 -6.24 0.75 4.03
CA GLU A 82 -7.16 0.94 2.91
C GLU A 82 -7.86 -0.36 2.46
N ALA A 83 -7.25 -1.53 2.70
CA ALA A 83 -7.77 -2.86 2.33
C ALA A 83 -8.90 -3.35 3.26
#